data_AF-A0A182W2G5-F1
#
_entry.id   AF-A0A182W2G5-F1
#
_cell.length_a   1.000
_cell.length_b   1.000
_cell.length_c   1.000
_cell.angle_alpha   90.00
_cell.angle_beta   90.00
_cell.angle_gamma   90.00
#
_symmetry.space_group_name_H-M   'P 1'
#
loop_
_entity.id
_entity.type
_entity.pdbx_description
1 polymer ?
#
loop_
_entity_poly.entity_id
_entity_poly.type
_entity_poly.pdbx_seq_one_letter_code
_entity_poly.pdbx_strand_id
1 'polypeptide(L)'
;MMKRVIGAVLLVVFCSNTVLADDNDETETDGASQSGRIVNGIAVNIVNYKFALNMQYDNRFFCGASVISASHALTAGHCVYPIRNSPSRYSNGVDICKGDSGGAFVCGGRLSGVVSFTNPNCNSAWPAGFAK
;
A
#
# COMPACT_ATOMS: atom_id res chain seq x y z
N MET A 1 25.17 67.51 13.19
CA MET A 1 24.62 66.14 13.31
C MET A 1 23.46 66.01 12.31
N MET A 2 23.76 65.54 11.09
CA MET A 2 22.83 65.48 9.93
C MET A 2 22.03 64.16 9.97
N LYS A 3 20.70 64.22 9.99
CA LYS A 3 19.71 64.06 8.90
C LYS A 3 19.41 62.59 8.49
N ARG A 4 18.12 62.26 8.55
CA ARG A 4 17.44 60.99 8.23
C ARG A 4 17.58 60.57 6.77
N VAL A 5 17.69 59.26 6.48
CA VAL A 5 17.31 58.66 5.19
C VAL A 5 16.68 57.28 5.42
N ILE A 6 15.47 57.11 4.87
CA ILE A 6 14.69 55.89 4.75
C ILE A 6 15.11 55.21 3.44
N GLY A 7 15.27 53.87 3.42
CA GLY A 7 15.05 53.06 2.22
C GLY A 7 16.28 52.48 1.49
N ALA A 8 16.45 51.16 1.64
CA ALA A 8 16.96 50.23 0.62
C ALA A 8 16.35 48.85 0.99
N VAL A 9 15.15 48.51 0.54
CA VAL A 9 14.84 47.92 -0.77
C VAL A 9 15.58 46.59 -0.98
N LEU A 10 14.83 45.50 -0.74
CA LEU A 10 14.82 44.20 -1.43
C LEU A 10 16.12 43.38 -1.60
N LEU A 11 15.95 42.05 -1.47
CA LEU A 11 16.92 40.94 -1.53
C LEU A 11 17.70 40.75 -0.22
N VAL A 12 17.60 39.65 0.52
CA VAL A 12 17.82 38.28 0.06
C VAL A 12 17.05 37.29 0.96
N VAL A 13 16.09 36.59 0.34
CA VAL A 13 15.76 35.17 0.55
C VAL A 13 15.31 34.72 1.95
N PHE A 14 13.98 34.68 2.11
CA PHE A 14 13.29 33.68 2.91
C PHE A 14 13.56 32.27 2.33
N CYS A 15 14.57 31.56 2.83
CA CYS A 15 14.70 30.09 2.68
C CYS A 15 15.29 29.46 3.95
N SER A 16 14.77 29.86 5.11
CA SER A 16 14.99 29.09 6.34
C SER A 16 13.64 28.72 6.96
N ASN A 17 12.79 28.05 6.18
CA ASN A 17 11.96 27.03 6.80
C ASN A 17 12.88 25.83 6.97
N THR A 18 13.64 25.78 8.06
CA THR A 18 14.14 24.50 8.54
C THR A 18 12.92 23.71 8.98
N VAL A 19 12.30 23.00 8.05
CA VAL A 19 11.51 21.82 8.38
C VAL A 19 12.53 20.87 8.98
N LEU A 20 12.53 20.81 10.30
CA LEU A 20 13.00 19.61 10.97
C LEU A 20 11.96 18.56 10.59
N ALA A 21 12.29 17.75 9.58
CA ALA A 21 11.65 16.46 9.44
C ALA A 21 12.12 15.66 10.66
N ASP A 22 11.29 15.68 11.70
CA ASP A 22 11.40 14.74 12.79
C ASP A 22 10.95 13.40 12.19
N ASP A 23 11.90 12.59 11.72
CA ASP A 23 11.69 11.24 11.19
C ASP A 23 11.33 10.23 12.31
N ASN A 24 10.62 10.70 13.32
CA ASN A 24 10.00 9.90 14.37
C ASN A 24 8.49 9.92 14.17
N ASP A 25 8.03 9.55 12.97
CA ASP A 25 6.72 8.88 12.86
C ASP A 25 6.89 7.49 13.46
N GLU A 26 6.98 7.43 14.79
CA GLU A 26 6.48 6.26 15.48
C GLU A 26 4.98 6.27 15.23
N THR A 27 4.60 5.69 14.09
CA THR A 27 3.23 5.45 13.72
C THR A 27 2.63 4.75 14.93
N GLU A 28 1.76 5.45 15.65
CA GLU A 28 1.13 4.93 16.86
C GLU A 28 0.40 3.64 16.44
N THR A 29 1.07 2.50 16.63
CA THR A 29 0.52 1.23 16.16
C THR A 29 -0.71 0.98 17.03
N ASP A 30 -1.89 1.06 16.42
CA ASP A 30 -3.17 0.65 17.00
C ASP A 30 -3.12 -0.85 17.36
N GLY A 31 -2.32 -1.25 18.36
CA GLY A 31 -2.16 -2.61 18.89
C GLY A 31 -1.79 -3.70 17.88
N ALA A 32 -1.48 -3.37 16.62
CA ALA A 32 -1.27 -4.35 15.56
C ALA A 32 0.21 -4.74 15.47
N SER A 33 0.53 -6.01 15.75
CA SER A 33 1.88 -6.55 15.60
C SER A 33 2.23 -6.77 14.13
N GLN A 34 3.42 -6.34 13.71
CA GLN A 34 3.89 -6.47 12.34
C GLN A 34 4.32 -7.91 12.06
N SER A 35 3.52 -8.63 11.26
CA SER A 35 3.80 -10.02 10.88
C SER A 35 5.05 -10.20 10.00
N GLY A 36 5.62 -9.13 9.44
CA GLY A 36 6.73 -9.19 8.47
C GLY A 36 6.34 -9.73 7.09
N ARG A 37 5.05 -10.04 6.88
CA ARG A 37 4.52 -10.60 5.64
C ARG A 37 4.42 -9.58 4.50
N ILE A 38 4.12 -8.32 4.82
CA ILE A 38 3.98 -7.22 3.85
C ILE A 38 5.29 -6.43 3.83
N VAL A 39 6.02 -6.48 2.72
CA VAL A 39 7.30 -5.77 2.55
C VAL A 39 7.05 -4.26 2.55
N ASN A 40 7.79 -3.52 3.38
CA ASN A 40 7.64 -2.07 3.57
C ASN A 40 6.23 -1.60 3.98
N GLY A 41 5.37 -2.50 4.44
CA GLY A 41 4.06 -2.15 4.96
C GLY A 41 4.10 -1.78 6.44
N ILE A 42 3.13 -1.02 6.91
CA ILE A 42 2.91 -0.75 8.33
C ILE A 42 1.82 -1.68 8.87
N ALA A 43 1.94 -2.07 10.14
CA ALA A 43 0.88 -2.80 10.81
C ALA A 43 -0.31 -1.85 11.04
N VAL A 44 -1.52 -2.33 10.76
CA VAL A 44 -2.75 -1.56 10.90
C VAL A 44 -3.79 -2.36 11.66
N ASN A 45 -4.69 -1.65 12.35
CA ASN A 45 -5.84 -2.29 12.97
C ASN A 45 -6.90 -2.66 11.94
N ILE A 46 -7.35 -3.92 11.96
CA ILE A 46 -8.36 -4.45 11.04
C ILE A 46 -9.70 -3.70 11.13
N VAL A 47 -9.99 -3.04 12.26
CA VAL A 47 -11.21 -2.23 12.40
C VAL A 47 -11.27 -1.08 11.42
N ASN A 48 -10.12 -0.61 10.93
CA ASN A 48 -9.99 0.47 9.95
C ASN A 48 -10.11 -0.05 8.51
N TYR A 49 -9.98 -1.37 8.31
CA TYR A 49 -9.95 -2.04 7.01
C TYR A 49 -10.90 -3.25 6.98
N LYS A 50 -12.15 -3.05 7.45
CA LYS A 50 -13.15 -4.13 7.68
C LYS A 50 -13.51 -4.96 6.44
N PHE A 51 -13.15 -4.49 5.24
CA PHE A 51 -13.35 -5.23 4.01
C PHE A 51 -12.32 -6.35 3.82
N ALA A 52 -11.16 -6.33 4.48
CA ALA A 52 -10.12 -7.32 4.27
C ALA A 52 -10.50 -8.69 4.86
N LEU A 53 -10.29 -9.75 4.07
CA LEU A 53 -10.56 -11.13 4.44
C LEU A 53 -9.31 -12.01 4.28
N ASN A 54 -9.21 -13.00 5.17
CA ASN A 54 -8.25 -14.09 5.09
C ASN A 54 -8.91 -15.30 4.40
N MET A 55 -8.57 -15.53 3.13
CA MET A 55 -9.02 -16.71 2.40
C MET A 55 -8.08 -17.88 2.69
N GLN A 56 -8.63 -18.90 3.36
CA GLN A 56 -7.85 -20.02 3.85
C GLN A 56 -8.08 -21.27 3.00
N TYR A 57 -7.02 -22.04 2.82
CA TYR A 57 -7.06 -23.40 2.27
C TYR A 57 -6.36 -24.32 3.29
N ASP A 58 -7.02 -25.39 3.71
CA ASP A 58 -6.50 -26.31 4.73
C ASP A 58 -6.11 -25.61 6.04
N ASN A 59 -6.98 -24.71 6.54
CA ASN A 59 -6.75 -23.88 7.73
C ASN A 59 -5.47 -23.03 7.71
N ARG A 60 -4.93 -22.78 6.51
CA ARG A 60 -3.76 -21.91 6.30
C ARG A 60 -4.16 -20.76 5.43
N PHE A 61 -3.62 -19.58 5.73
CA PHE A 61 -3.72 -18.44 4.83
C PHE A 61 -3.25 -18.87 3.43
N PHE A 62 -4.05 -18.59 2.41
CA PHE A 62 -3.69 -18.84 1.01
C PHE A 62 -3.77 -17.59 0.15
N CYS A 63 -4.87 -16.85 0.22
CA CYS A 63 -5.09 -15.59 -0.52
C CYS A 63 -5.77 -14.54 0.37
N GLY A 64 -5.72 -13.29 -0.05
CA GLY A 64 -6.62 -12.25 0.42
C GLY A 64 -7.99 -12.33 -0.27
N ALA A 65 -8.97 -11.64 0.30
CA ALA A 65 -10.22 -11.30 -0.36
C ALA A 65 -10.77 -9.98 0.21
N SER A 66 -11.78 -9.41 -0.46
CA SER A 66 -12.45 -8.17 -0.04
C SER A 66 -13.95 -8.37 0.07
N VAL A 67 -14.56 -8.01 1.20
CA VAL A 67 -16.03 -7.94 1.34
C VAL A 67 -16.56 -6.85 0.40
N ILE A 68 -17.45 -7.22 -0.52
CA ILE A 68 -18.10 -6.28 -1.46
C ILE A 68 -19.60 -6.17 -1.21
N SER A 69 -20.20 -7.13 -0.51
CA SER A 69 -21.58 -7.07 -0.01
C SER A 69 -21.74 -7.96 1.22
N ALA A 70 -22.93 -7.96 1.82
CA ALA A 70 -23.24 -8.82 2.97
C ALA A 70 -23.04 -10.33 2.70
N SER A 71 -23.03 -10.76 1.44
CA SER A 71 -22.93 -12.17 1.05
C SER A 71 -21.89 -12.45 -0.04
N HIS A 72 -21.09 -11.47 -0.45
CA HIS A 72 -20.10 -11.65 -1.50
C HIS A 72 -18.74 -11.10 -1.11
N ALA A 73 -17.71 -11.90 -1.42
CA ALA A 73 -16.31 -11.51 -1.35
C ALA A 73 -15.70 -11.53 -2.76
N LEU A 74 -14.86 -10.55 -3.06
CA LEU A 74 -14.06 -10.47 -4.28
C LEU A 74 -12.64 -10.95 -4.00
N THR A 75 -12.09 -11.78 -4.89
CA THR A 75 -10.71 -12.28 -4.81
C THR A 75 -10.17 -12.50 -6.23
N ALA A 76 -8.91 -12.91 -6.35
CA ALA A 76 -8.33 -13.19 -7.65
C ALA A 76 -8.85 -14.52 -8.21
N GLY A 77 -9.05 -14.59 -9.54
CA GLY A 77 -9.53 -15.80 -10.20
C GLY A 77 -8.65 -17.03 -9.94
N HIS A 78 -7.33 -16.87 -9.89
CA HIS A 78 -6.41 -18.00 -9.61
C HIS A 78 -6.41 -18.45 -8.14
N CYS A 79 -7.04 -17.70 -7.24
CA CYS A 79 -7.24 -18.15 -5.86
C CYS A 79 -8.38 -19.18 -5.76
N VAL A 80 -9.30 -19.21 -6.73
CA VAL A 80 -10.49 -20.08 -6.73
C VAL A 80 -10.49 -21.10 -7.88
N TYR A 81 -9.84 -20.79 -9.01
CA TYR A 81 -9.78 -21.67 -10.17
C TYR A 81 -8.31 -21.92 -10.58
N PRO A 82 -7.94 -23.14 -10.99
CA PRO A 82 -6.61 -23.41 -11.53
C PRO A 82 -6.47 -22.71 -12.88
N ILE A 83 -5.83 -21.55 -12.92
CA ILE A 83 -5.52 -20.86 -14.18
C ILE A 83 -4.38 -21.60 -14.88
N ARG A 84 -4.70 -22.23 -16.01
CA ARG A 84 -3.70 -22.71 -16.97
C ARG A 84 -3.42 -21.56 -17.95
N ASN A 85 -2.23 -20.97 -17.83
CA ASN A 85 -1.69 -19.88 -18.64
C ASN A 85 -2.13 -18.46 -18.24
N SER A 86 -1.25 -17.75 -17.51
CA SER A 86 -1.37 -16.32 -17.23
C SER A 86 -0.34 -15.53 -18.05
N PRO A 87 -0.74 -14.59 -18.91
CA PRO A 87 0.18 -13.68 -19.58
C PRO A 87 0.53 -12.49 -18.66
N SER A 88 1.74 -12.47 -18.12
CA SER A 88 2.26 -11.38 -17.28
C SER A 88 2.65 -10.18 -18.15
N ARG A 89 2.03 -9.00 -17.96
CA ARG A 89 2.41 -7.75 -18.64
C ARG A 89 3.31 -6.88 -17.74
N TYR A 90 4.47 -6.48 -18.27
CA TYR A 90 5.63 -5.90 -17.58
C TYR A 90 5.56 -4.39 -17.32
N SER A 91 5.86 -3.97 -16.09
CA SER A 91 6.19 -2.61 -15.66
C SER A 91 6.92 -2.67 -14.31
N ASN A 92 8.03 -1.96 -14.15
CA ASN A 92 8.87 -1.95 -12.94
C ASN A 92 8.18 -1.19 -11.78
N GLY A 93 8.08 -1.78 -10.59
CA GLY A 93 7.47 -1.14 -9.42
C GLY A 93 7.52 -2.01 -8.15
N VAL A 94 7.17 -1.39 -7.01
CA VAL A 94 7.13 -2.00 -5.65
C VAL A 94 6.35 -3.31 -5.68
N ASP A 95 6.98 -4.39 -5.21
CA ASP A 95 6.45 -5.75 -5.41
C ASP A 95 5.39 -6.14 -4.40
N ILE A 96 4.48 -6.99 -4.87
CA ILE A 96 3.49 -7.68 -4.05
C ILE A 96 4.05 -9.08 -3.74
N CYS A 97 3.68 -9.67 -2.61
CA CYS A 97 4.19 -10.99 -2.23
C CYS A 97 3.24 -12.14 -2.55
N LYS A 98 3.81 -13.35 -2.61
CA LYS A 98 3.01 -14.57 -2.63
C LYS A 98 2.02 -14.56 -1.46
N GLY A 99 0.75 -14.77 -1.80
CA GLY A 99 -0.36 -14.77 -0.85
C GLY A 99 -1.10 -13.44 -0.76
N ASP A 100 -0.57 -12.34 -1.29
CA ASP A 100 -1.32 -11.08 -1.32
C ASP A 100 -2.37 -11.08 -2.45
N SER A 101 -2.30 -12.06 -3.36
CA SER A 101 -3.33 -12.39 -4.34
C SER A 101 -4.73 -12.38 -3.72
N GLY A 102 -5.66 -11.68 -4.36
CA GLY A 102 -7.03 -11.48 -3.91
C GLY A 102 -7.21 -10.39 -2.86
N GLY A 103 -6.13 -9.87 -2.27
CA GLY A 103 -6.17 -8.72 -1.39
C GLY A 103 -6.70 -7.46 -2.08
N ALA A 104 -7.28 -6.55 -1.30
CA ALA A 104 -7.86 -5.30 -1.81
C ALA A 104 -6.80 -4.34 -2.37
N PHE A 105 -7.03 -3.78 -3.55
CA PHE A 105 -6.33 -2.60 -4.03
C PHE A 105 -7.24 -1.37 -3.85
N VAL A 106 -6.88 -0.48 -2.91
CA VAL A 106 -7.67 0.70 -2.56
C VAL A 106 -6.93 1.95 -2.99
N CYS A 107 -7.63 2.85 -3.68
CA CYS A 107 -7.13 4.16 -4.07
C CYS A 107 -8.18 5.22 -3.70
N GLY A 108 -7.76 6.28 -3.00
CA GLY A 108 -8.68 7.34 -2.56
C GLY A 108 -9.84 6.84 -1.70
N GLY A 109 -9.62 5.84 -0.85
CA GLY A 109 -10.65 5.24 0.00
C GLY A 109 -11.67 4.35 -0.73
N ARG A 110 -11.50 4.12 -2.04
CA ARG A 110 -12.37 3.26 -2.84
C ARG A 110 -11.66 1.98 -3.24
N LEU A 111 -12.34 0.84 -3.07
CA LEU A 111 -11.91 -0.43 -3.66
C LEU A 111 -11.84 -0.27 -5.18
N SER A 112 -10.62 -0.31 -5.68
CA SER A 112 -10.28 -0.10 -7.09
C SER A 112 -9.91 -1.38 -7.81
N GLY A 113 -9.74 -2.48 -7.08
CA GLY A 113 -9.48 -3.80 -7.65
C GLY A 113 -9.01 -4.81 -6.62
N VAL A 114 -8.52 -5.94 -7.10
CA VAL A 114 -7.82 -6.95 -6.31
C VAL A 114 -6.43 -7.20 -6.86
N VAL A 115 -5.52 -7.53 -5.96
CA VAL A 115 -4.22 -8.07 -6.31
C VAL A 115 -4.42 -9.37 -7.08
N SER A 116 -3.81 -9.52 -8.25
CA SER A 116 -3.86 -10.74 -9.04
C SER A 116 -2.60 -11.55 -8.77
N PHE A 117 -1.55 -11.39 -9.57
CA PHE A 117 -0.33 -12.19 -9.48
C PHE A 117 0.89 -11.31 -9.24
N THR A 118 1.98 -11.94 -8.82
CA THR A 118 3.24 -11.26 -8.49
C THR A 118 4.43 -12.23 -8.54
N ASN A 119 5.64 -11.73 -8.31
CA ASN A 119 6.84 -12.55 -8.13
C ASN A 119 6.77 -13.38 -6.84
N PRO A 120 7.09 -14.69 -6.88
CA PRO A 120 7.17 -15.50 -5.65
C PRO A 120 8.21 -15.03 -4.63
N ASN A 121 9.20 -14.24 -5.04
CA ASN A 121 10.34 -13.80 -4.21
C ASN A 121 10.26 -12.34 -3.77
N CYS A 122 9.15 -11.63 -4.04
CA CYS A 122 8.91 -10.24 -3.60
C CYS A 122 10.07 -9.26 -3.91
N ASN A 123 10.78 -9.45 -5.01
CA ASN A 123 12.01 -8.72 -5.32
C ASN A 123 11.85 -7.68 -6.43
N SER A 124 10.61 -7.31 -6.76
CA SER A 124 10.22 -6.36 -7.81
C SER A 124 10.70 -6.76 -9.21
N ALA A 125 11.19 -8.00 -9.38
CA ALA A 125 11.67 -8.44 -10.68
C ALA A 125 10.51 -8.68 -11.66
N TRP A 126 9.28 -8.91 -11.16
CA TRP A 126 8.08 -9.09 -11.97
C TRP A 126 7.07 -7.98 -11.64
N PRO A 127 6.26 -7.53 -12.60
CA PRO A 127 5.15 -6.61 -12.35
C PRO A 127 4.13 -7.22 -11.38
N ALA A 128 3.70 -6.44 -10.40
CA ALA A 128 2.47 -6.73 -9.66
C ALA A 128 1.26 -6.52 -10.58
N GLY A 129 0.46 -7.57 -10.78
CA GLY A 129 -0.78 -7.51 -11.56
C GLY A 129 -1.98 -7.22 -10.68
N PHE A 130 -2.89 -6.36 -11.13
CA PHE A 130 -4.17 -6.09 -10.46
C PHE A 130 -5.34 -6.33 -11.42
N ALA A 131 -6.44 -6.86 -10.91
CA ALA A 131 -7.72 -6.90 -11.61
C ALA A 131 -8.61 -5.76 -11.10
N LYS A 132 -9.20 -4.96 -12.01
CA LYS A 132 -10.08 -3.83 -11.70
C LYS A 132 -11.52 -4.16 -12.08
#